data_AF-A0A848X684-F1
#
_entry.id   AF-A0A848X684-F1
#
_cell.length_a   1.000
_cell.length_b   1.000
_cell.length_c   1.000
_cell.angle_alpha   90.00
_cell.angle_beta   90.00
_cell.angle_gamma   90.00
#
_symmetry.space_group_name_H-M   'P 1'
#
loop_
_entity.id
_entity.type
_entity.pdbx_description
1 polymer ?
#
loop_
_entity_poly.entity_id
_entity_poly.type
_entity_poly.pdbx_seq_one_letter_code
_entity_poly.pdbx_strand_id
1 'polypeptide(L)'
;MPYFRRAGHVGLLLGVSLFTYGFGGLVYWLARRKHLVCPRCGLGWENASRALAVTGPEPERRMIEAEPLEKLPSSGIKRRVLGTSLVLLASLLVLIGFVEWEMAAVAVGSVLGGAGSMTFYWGWRGLQDRRDAIMKGIQRKVLKLAGAKGGTLTVTEVAADLNLELPAAEKILTSMDDGFRVRSDISPQGVLYYEFPEILHRAGLASPELSGGFGPAALEPGSPDRAD
;
A
#
# COMPACT_ATOMS: atom_id res chain seq x y z
N MET A 1 2.20 5.99 -16.08
CA MET A 1 3.30 5.11 -16.54
C MET A 1 4.42 5.96 -17.14
N PRO A 2 5.70 5.56 -17.05
CA PRO A 2 6.83 6.32 -17.59
C PRO A 2 6.87 6.33 -19.12
N TYR A 3 7.35 7.43 -19.71
CA TYR A 3 7.44 7.70 -21.15
C TYR A 3 8.07 6.56 -21.99
N PHE A 4 9.09 5.89 -21.48
CA PHE A 4 9.84 4.85 -22.19
C PHE A 4 9.20 3.44 -22.17
N ARG A 5 7.92 3.30 -21.81
CA ARG A 5 7.23 1.99 -21.91
C ARG A 5 6.64 1.68 -23.29
N ARG A 6 6.51 2.67 -24.19
CA ARG A 6 6.09 2.42 -25.59
C ARG A 6 7.29 2.05 -26.44
N ALA A 7 7.13 0.99 -27.24
CA ALA A 7 8.16 0.50 -28.16
C ALA A 7 8.73 1.60 -29.06
N GLY A 8 7.90 2.56 -29.51
CA GLY A 8 8.38 3.69 -30.33
C GLY A 8 9.38 4.61 -29.61
N HIS A 9 9.18 4.92 -28.33
CA HIS A 9 10.10 5.79 -27.57
C HIS A 9 11.38 5.06 -27.17
N VAL A 10 11.29 3.74 -26.93
CA VAL A 10 12.46 2.88 -26.74
C VAL A 10 13.27 2.79 -28.04
N GLY A 11 12.60 2.60 -29.18
CA GLY A 11 13.24 2.58 -30.49
C GLY A 11 13.96 3.88 -30.82
N LEU A 12 13.37 5.03 -30.50
CA LEU A 12 14.03 6.33 -30.70
C LEU A 12 15.24 6.50 -29.77
N LEU A 13 15.12 6.12 -28.50
CA LEU A 13 16.24 6.15 -27.56
C LEU A 13 17.39 5.26 -28.05
N LEU A 14 17.09 4.04 -28.50
CA LEU A 14 18.08 3.12 -29.05
C LEU A 14 18.71 3.64 -30.35
N GLY A 15 17.91 4.20 -31.26
CA GLY A 15 18.40 4.78 -32.52
C GLY A 15 19.32 5.97 -32.31
N VAL A 16 18.96 6.90 -31.42
CA VAL A 16 19.82 8.06 -31.09
C VAL A 16 21.07 7.59 -30.34
N SER A 17 20.95 6.60 -29.46
CA SER A 17 22.09 6.01 -28.75
C SER A 17 23.08 5.36 -29.72
N LEU A 18 22.58 4.60 -30.69
CA LEU A 18 23.41 3.91 -31.69
C LEU A 18 24.20 4.91 -32.55
N PHE A 19 23.55 6.00 -32.98
CA PHE A 19 24.18 6.99 -33.86
C PHE A 19 25.17 7.92 -33.15
N THR A 20 25.07 8.04 -31.82
CA THR A 20 25.88 8.99 -31.03
C THR A 20 26.80 8.30 -30.01
N TYR A 21 27.08 7.00 -30.21
CA TYR A 21 27.87 6.18 -29.27
C TYR A 21 27.39 6.31 -27.81
N GLY A 22 26.07 6.36 -27.61
CA GLY A 22 25.41 6.41 -26.31
C GLY A 22 25.19 7.80 -25.72
N PHE A 23 25.95 8.82 -26.13
CA PHE A 23 25.87 10.16 -25.51
C PHE A 23 24.54 10.87 -25.79
N GLY A 24 24.09 10.89 -27.03
CA GLY A 24 22.80 11.47 -27.41
C GLY A 24 21.62 10.71 -26.80
N GLY A 25 21.75 9.40 -26.62
CA GLY A 25 20.82 8.57 -25.88
C GLY A 25 20.69 8.97 -24.42
N LEU A 26 21.82 9.21 -23.76
CA LEU A 26 21.88 9.65 -22.36
C LEU A 26 21.23 11.02 -22.17
N VAL A 27 21.54 11.98 -23.05
CA VAL A 27 20.95 13.33 -23.03
C VAL A 27 19.44 13.26 -23.28
N TYR A 28 19.02 12.50 -24.30
CA TYR A 28 17.61 12.28 -24.61
C TYR A 28 16.86 11.62 -23.44
N TRP A 29 17.46 10.60 -22.82
CA TRP A 29 16.90 9.95 -21.63
C TRP A 29 16.81 10.90 -20.45
N LEU A 30 17.86 11.67 -20.14
CA LEU A 30 17.87 12.64 -19.04
C LEU A 30 16.80 13.73 -19.21
N ALA A 31 16.62 14.23 -20.44
CA ALA A 31 15.61 15.22 -20.75
C ALA A 31 14.19 14.64 -20.65
N ARG A 32 13.97 13.39 -21.10
CA ARG A 32 12.62 12.81 -21.23
C ARG A 32 12.17 11.90 -20.09
N ARG A 33 13.07 11.43 -19.21
CA ARG A 33 12.75 10.47 -18.13
C ARG A 33 11.66 10.92 -17.14
N LYS A 34 11.42 12.23 -17.03
CA LYS A 34 10.43 12.79 -16.11
C LYS A 34 9.05 13.04 -16.75
N HIS A 35 8.89 12.85 -18.06
CA HIS A 35 7.59 13.03 -18.70
C HIS A 35 6.68 11.82 -18.41
N LEU A 36 5.45 12.11 -18.00
CA LEU A 36 4.39 11.14 -17.76
C LEU A 36 3.36 11.24 -18.89
N VAL A 37 2.98 10.10 -19.46
CA VAL A 37 2.00 10.02 -20.54
C VAL A 37 0.78 9.24 -20.04
N CYS A 38 -0.41 9.72 -20.37
CA CYS A 38 -1.65 9.03 -19.99
C CYS A 38 -1.82 7.73 -20.78
N PRO A 39 -2.05 6.59 -20.11
CA PRO A 39 -2.23 5.30 -20.79
C PRO A 39 -3.53 5.19 -21.57
N ARG A 40 -4.56 6.00 -21.24
CA ARG A 40 -5.88 5.96 -21.87
C ARG A 40 -5.97 6.79 -23.15
N CYS A 41 -5.39 8.00 -23.16
CA CYS A 41 -5.50 8.93 -24.30
C CYS A 41 -4.16 9.24 -24.99
N GLY A 42 -3.02 8.81 -24.46
CA GLY A 42 -1.70 9.03 -25.08
C GLY A 42 -1.19 10.48 -25.04
N LEU A 43 -1.94 11.41 -24.45
CA LEU A 43 -1.53 12.79 -24.27
C LEU A 43 -0.61 12.96 -23.04
N GLY A 44 0.18 14.04 -23.04
CA GLY A 44 0.96 14.45 -21.87
C GLY A 44 0.05 14.67 -20.65
N TRP A 45 0.59 14.39 -19.45
CA TRP A 45 -0.18 14.45 -18.19
C TRP A 45 -0.89 15.79 -17.96
N GLU A 46 -0.35 16.89 -18.47
CA GLU A 46 -0.95 18.24 -18.44
C GLU A 46 -2.36 18.31 -19.09
N ASN A 47 -2.63 17.47 -20.09
CA ASN A 47 -3.93 17.38 -20.77
C ASN A 47 -4.75 16.17 -20.30
N ALA A 48 -4.15 15.24 -19.57
CA ALA A 48 -4.81 14.04 -19.07
C ALA A 48 -5.84 14.36 -17.99
N SER A 49 -5.60 15.39 -17.17
CA SER A 49 -6.53 15.86 -16.13
C SER A 49 -7.86 16.33 -16.74
N ARG A 50 -7.84 17.05 -17.86
CA ARG A 50 -9.04 17.44 -18.60
C ARG A 50 -9.80 16.25 -19.17
N ALA A 51 -9.10 15.26 -19.73
CA ALA A 51 -9.73 14.05 -20.26
C ALA A 51 -10.36 13.16 -19.16
N LEU A 52 -9.73 13.10 -17.97
CA LEU A 52 -10.25 12.37 -16.81
C LEU A 52 -11.45 13.07 -16.15
N ALA A 53 -11.50 14.41 -16.18
CA ALA A 53 -12.63 15.19 -15.67
C ALA A 53 -13.93 14.90 -16.44
N VAL A 54 -13.83 14.60 -17.74
CA VAL A 54 -14.99 14.31 -18.61
C VAL A 54 -15.57 12.91 -18.36
N THR A 55 -14.75 11.94 -17.92
CA THR A 55 -15.19 10.55 -17.66
C THR A 55 -15.31 10.25 -16.16
N GLY A 56 -15.68 11.25 -15.36
CA GLY A 56 -15.40 11.32 -13.92
C GLY A 56 -15.63 10.03 -13.10
N PRO A 57 -14.81 9.79 -12.05
CA PRO A 57 -15.01 8.66 -11.14
C PRO A 57 -16.25 8.87 -10.25
N GLU A 58 -16.95 7.77 -9.97
CA GLU A 58 -18.01 7.60 -8.95
C GLU A 58 -17.68 8.41 -7.66
N PRO A 59 -18.68 9.05 -7.03
CA PRO A 59 -18.46 9.88 -5.84
C PRO A 59 -17.82 9.11 -4.68
N GLU A 60 -18.14 7.83 -4.51
CA GLU A 60 -17.52 6.95 -3.49
C GLU A 60 -16.04 6.70 -3.78
N ARG A 61 -15.69 6.48 -5.06
CA ARG A 61 -14.30 6.28 -5.48
C ARG A 61 -13.45 7.52 -5.24
N ARG A 62 -14.03 8.72 -5.39
CA ARG A 62 -13.36 9.98 -5.02
C ARG A 62 -13.06 10.06 -3.53
N MET A 63 -13.96 9.60 -2.65
CA MET A 63 -13.70 9.66 -1.21
C MET A 63 -12.55 8.73 -0.78
N ILE A 64 -12.41 7.56 -1.43
CA ILE A 64 -11.32 6.61 -1.16
C ILE A 64 -9.99 7.07 -1.80
N GLU A 65 -10.04 7.73 -2.96
CA GLU A 65 -8.86 8.26 -3.67
C GLU A 65 -8.36 9.62 -3.15
N ALA A 66 -9.27 10.48 -2.66
CA ALA A 66 -8.94 11.85 -2.24
C ALA A 66 -8.23 11.93 -0.87
N GLU A 67 -8.07 10.82 -0.16
CA GLU A 67 -7.26 10.84 1.05
C GLU A 67 -5.79 11.06 0.71
N PRO A 68 -5.15 12.09 1.30
CA PRO A 68 -3.74 12.34 1.09
C PRO A 68 -2.96 11.10 1.55
N LEU A 69 -2.13 10.57 0.64
CA LEU A 69 -1.22 9.47 0.94
C LEU A 69 -0.42 9.82 2.18
N GLU A 70 -0.71 9.14 3.29
CA GLU A 70 0.03 9.27 4.55
C GLU A 70 1.52 9.17 4.23
N LYS A 71 2.30 10.14 4.74
CA LYS A 71 3.71 10.30 4.36
C LYS A 71 4.48 9.04 4.76
N LEU A 72 4.76 8.19 3.77
CA LEU A 72 5.46 6.94 4.00
C LEU A 72 6.85 7.20 4.60
N PRO A 73 7.30 6.37 5.56
CA PRO A 73 8.64 6.48 6.10
C PRO A 73 9.69 6.27 5.00
N SER A 74 10.86 6.87 5.18
CA SER A 74 11.94 6.77 4.19
C SER A 74 12.35 5.31 3.98
N SER A 75 12.61 4.89 2.74
CA SER A 75 12.96 3.50 2.40
C SER A 75 14.37 3.07 2.86
N GLY A 76 15.08 3.90 3.62
CA GLY A 76 16.42 3.57 4.13
C GLY A 76 17.48 3.32 3.05
N ILE A 77 17.21 3.58 1.77
CA ILE A 77 18.09 3.19 0.64
C ILE A 77 19.51 3.73 0.82
N LYS A 78 19.66 5.01 1.18
CA LYS A 78 20.98 5.63 1.39
C LYS A 78 21.80 4.89 2.46
N ARG A 79 21.16 4.48 3.56
CA ARG A 79 21.81 3.76 4.67
C ARG A 79 22.22 2.35 4.24
N ARG A 80 21.39 1.66 3.46
CA ARG A 80 21.74 0.33 2.94
C ARG A 80 22.93 0.37 1.99
N VAL A 81 22.92 1.31 1.03
CA VAL A 81 24.04 1.47 0.09
C VAL A 81 25.35 1.78 0.83
N LEU A 82 25.30 2.71 1.81
CA LEU A 82 26.47 3.03 2.65
C LEU A 82 26.94 1.85 3.50
N GLY A 83 26.01 1.11 4.11
CA GLY A 83 26.33 -0.09 4.89
C GLY A 83 26.99 -1.17 4.03
N THR A 84 26.44 -1.45 2.85
CA THR A 84 27.02 -2.40 1.89
C THR A 84 28.42 -1.95 1.43
N SER A 85 28.62 -0.66 1.14
CA SER A 85 29.96 -0.17 0.75
C SER A 85 30.98 -0.32 1.87
N LEU A 86 30.59 -0.05 3.13
CA LEU A 86 31.47 -0.22 4.29
C LEU A 86 31.83 -1.69 4.53
N VAL A 87 30.87 -2.61 4.39
CA VAL A 87 31.14 -4.05 4.52
C VAL A 87 32.10 -4.53 3.43
N LEU A 88 31.91 -4.10 2.17
CA LEU A 88 32.82 -4.47 1.09
C LEU A 88 34.24 -3.92 1.31
N LEU A 89 34.36 -2.66 1.74
CA LEU A 89 35.66 -2.06 2.09
C LEU A 89 36.33 -2.78 3.26
N ALA A 90 35.56 -3.12 4.30
CA ALA A 90 36.03 -3.90 5.43
C ALA A 90 36.54 -5.28 5.01
N SER A 91 35.79 -6.00 4.19
CA SER A 91 36.20 -7.29 3.64
C SER A 91 37.50 -7.17 2.83
N LEU A 92 37.65 -6.11 2.03
CA LEU A 92 38.89 -5.86 1.28
C LEU A 92 40.09 -5.62 2.21
N LEU A 93 39.93 -4.78 3.25
CA LEU A 93 41.01 -4.51 4.21
C LEU A 93 41.43 -5.75 5.00
N VAL A 94 40.47 -6.60 5.38
CA VAL A 94 40.76 -7.88 6.02
C VAL A 94 41.57 -8.77 5.09
N LEU A 95 41.19 -8.88 3.81
CA LEU A 95 41.92 -9.68 2.82
C LEU A 95 43.36 -9.18 2.63
N ILE A 96 43.56 -7.85 2.48
CA ILE A 96 44.90 -7.26 2.35
C ILE A 96 45.73 -7.55 3.62
N GLY A 97 45.15 -7.36 4.80
CA GLY A 97 45.84 -7.63 6.07
C GLY A 97 46.28 -9.08 6.23
N PHE A 98 45.53 -10.05 5.69
CA PHE A 98 45.95 -11.45 5.67
C PHE A 98 47.08 -11.73 4.68
N VAL A 99 47.08 -11.07 3.51
CA VAL A 99 48.12 -11.27 2.48
C VAL A 99 49.46 -10.65 2.90
N GLU A 100 49.41 -9.46 3.50
CA GLU A 100 50.60 -8.71 3.90
C GLU A 100 51.05 -9.00 5.34
N TRP A 101 50.32 -9.85 6.07
CA TRP A 101 50.51 -10.13 7.50
C TRP A 101 50.40 -8.89 8.40
N GLU A 102 49.67 -7.86 7.96
CA GLU A 102 49.42 -6.65 8.71
C GLU A 102 48.16 -6.77 9.59
N MET A 103 48.35 -7.11 10.87
CA MET A 103 47.25 -7.25 11.83
C MET A 103 46.45 -5.95 12.07
N ALA A 104 47.06 -4.78 11.82
CA ALA A 104 46.39 -3.49 11.93
C ALA A 104 45.26 -3.35 10.89
N ALA A 105 45.49 -3.77 9.64
CA ALA A 105 44.48 -3.74 8.58
C ALA A 105 43.30 -4.67 8.90
N VAL A 106 43.56 -5.85 9.48
CA VAL A 106 42.53 -6.80 9.92
C VAL A 106 41.66 -6.20 11.03
N ALA A 107 42.28 -5.55 12.03
CA ALA A 107 41.56 -4.92 13.14
C ALA A 107 40.66 -3.77 12.64
N VAL A 108 41.20 -2.89 11.79
CA VAL A 108 40.44 -1.77 11.20
C VAL A 108 39.30 -2.28 10.33
N GLY A 109 39.57 -3.28 9.47
CA GLY A 109 38.56 -3.92 8.64
C GLY A 109 37.44 -4.54 9.48
N SER A 110 37.76 -5.19 10.60
CA SER A 110 36.74 -5.79 11.47
C SER A 110 35.80 -4.74 12.09
N VAL A 111 36.35 -3.63 12.59
CA VAL A 111 35.54 -2.52 13.15
C VAL A 111 34.65 -1.90 12.09
N LEU A 112 35.20 -1.62 10.90
CA LEU A 112 34.44 -1.08 9.77
C LEU A 112 33.36 -2.05 9.30
N GLY A 113 33.63 -3.35 9.30
CA GLY A 113 32.68 -4.39 8.93
C GLY A 113 31.50 -4.44 9.91
N GLY A 114 31.77 -4.34 11.21
CA GLY A 114 30.74 -4.23 12.25
C GLY A 114 29.85 -2.99 12.05
N ALA A 115 30.45 -1.82 11.85
CA ALA A 115 29.73 -0.57 11.61
C ALA A 115 28.90 -0.60 10.31
N GLY A 116 29.45 -1.16 9.23
CA GLY A 116 28.77 -1.33 7.95
C GLY A 116 27.55 -2.24 8.08
N SER A 117 27.70 -3.37 8.77
CA SER A 117 26.64 -4.35 9.00
C SER A 117 25.48 -3.75 9.82
N MET A 118 25.79 -3.01 10.87
CA MET A 118 24.78 -2.32 11.69
C MET A 118 24.02 -1.26 10.89
N THR A 119 24.74 -0.47 10.08
CA THR A 119 24.14 0.55 9.21
C THR A 119 23.21 -0.08 8.16
N PHE A 120 23.62 -1.21 7.58
CA PHE A 120 22.79 -1.97 6.65
C PHE A 120 21.53 -2.51 7.33
N TYR A 121 21.66 -3.12 8.51
CA TYR A 121 20.55 -3.66 9.30
C TYR A 121 19.50 -2.58 9.62
N TRP A 122 19.93 -1.40 10.07
CA TRP A 122 19.01 -0.27 10.27
C TRP A 122 18.34 0.22 8.99
N GLY A 123 19.08 0.24 7.88
CA GLY A 123 18.50 0.56 6.58
C GLY A 123 17.44 -0.48 6.13
N TRP A 124 17.65 -1.75 6.45
CA TRP A 124 16.71 -2.84 6.18
C TRP A 124 15.45 -2.75 7.05
N ARG A 125 15.60 -2.46 8.35
CA ARG A 125 14.47 -2.25 9.26
C ARG A 125 13.53 -1.13 8.78
N GLY A 126 14.09 -0.02 8.29
CA GLY A 126 13.27 1.05 7.71
C GLY A 126 12.49 0.65 6.45
N LEU A 127 12.95 -0.36 5.71
CA LEU A 127 12.17 -0.93 4.61
C LEU A 127 10.97 -1.73 5.13
N GLN A 128 11.17 -2.52 6.18
CA GLN A 128 10.08 -3.28 6.82
C GLN A 128 9.03 -2.34 7.40
N ASP A 129 9.45 -1.31 8.14
CA ASP A 129 8.54 -0.29 8.68
C ASP A 129 7.71 0.37 7.56
N ARG A 130 8.32 0.62 6.40
CA ARG A 130 7.62 1.14 5.23
C ARG A 130 6.62 0.14 4.64
N ARG A 131 6.97 -1.14 4.55
CA ARG A 131 6.06 -2.19 4.08
C ARG A 131 4.86 -2.31 5.02
N ASP A 132 5.09 -2.28 6.31
CA ASP A 132 4.03 -2.35 7.33
C ASP A 132 3.12 -1.13 7.27
N ALA A 133 3.67 0.07 7.08
CA ALA A 133 2.88 1.28 6.90
C ALA A 133 2.00 1.23 5.63
N ILE A 134 2.54 0.71 4.52
CA ILE A 134 1.77 0.51 3.29
C ILE A 134 0.63 -0.48 3.52
N MET A 135 0.92 -1.64 4.15
CA MET A 135 -0.09 -2.66 4.44
C MET A 135 -1.20 -2.12 5.34
N LYS A 136 -0.85 -1.43 6.43
CA LYS A 136 -1.83 -0.75 7.30
C LYS A 136 -2.67 0.26 6.52
N GLY A 137 -2.05 1.01 5.60
CA GLY A 137 -2.77 1.94 4.72
C GLY A 137 -3.80 1.25 3.83
N ILE A 138 -3.45 0.10 3.25
CA ILE A 138 -4.37 -0.68 2.42
C ILE A 138 -5.48 -1.30 3.27
N GLN A 139 -5.16 -1.89 4.42
CA GLN A 139 -6.16 -2.46 5.34
C GLN A 139 -7.21 -1.43 5.76
N ARG A 140 -6.81 -0.19 6.07
CA ARG A 140 -7.76 0.90 6.37
C ARG A 140 -8.68 1.21 5.18
N LYS A 141 -8.17 1.16 3.96
CA LYS A 141 -9.00 1.35 2.75
C LYS A 141 -9.99 0.20 2.56
N VAL A 142 -9.58 -1.04 2.81
CA VAL A 142 -10.47 -2.20 2.80
C VAL A 142 -11.58 -2.05 3.85
N LEU A 143 -11.27 -1.64 5.08
CA LEU A 143 -12.27 -1.41 6.13
C LEU A 143 -13.27 -0.32 5.76
N LYS A 144 -12.82 0.77 5.12
CA LYS A 144 -13.72 1.81 4.60
C LYS A 144 -14.61 1.30 3.47
N LEU A 145 -14.04 0.52 2.57
CA LEU A 145 -14.79 -0.12 1.49
C LEU A 145 -15.85 -1.07 2.05
N ALA A 146 -15.51 -1.87 3.06
CA ALA A 146 -16.45 -2.73 3.77
C ALA A 146 -17.57 -1.91 4.42
N GLY A 147 -17.23 -0.77 5.03
CA GLY A 147 -18.20 0.18 5.56
C GLY A 147 -19.19 0.68 4.50
N ALA A 148 -18.69 1.05 3.32
CA ALA A 148 -19.52 1.51 2.20
C ALA A 148 -20.39 0.39 1.61
N LYS A 149 -19.89 -0.85 1.57
CA LYS A 149 -20.58 -2.03 1.01
C LYS A 149 -21.45 -2.77 2.02
N GLY A 150 -21.65 -2.22 3.22
CA GLY A 150 -22.54 -2.81 4.22
C GLY A 150 -21.96 -4.01 4.97
N GLY A 151 -20.62 -4.17 5.00
CA GLY A 151 -19.94 -5.11 5.89
C GLY A 151 -19.62 -6.49 5.29
N THR A 152 -19.88 -6.72 4.01
CA THR A 152 -19.41 -7.90 3.28
C THR A 152 -18.60 -7.47 2.06
N LEU A 153 -17.52 -8.20 1.75
CA LEU A 153 -16.66 -7.94 0.59
C LEU A 153 -16.20 -9.23 -0.07
N THR A 154 -16.14 -9.23 -1.38
CA THR A 154 -15.47 -10.28 -2.17
C THR A 154 -14.07 -9.85 -2.59
N VAL A 155 -13.21 -10.83 -2.91
CA VAL A 155 -11.86 -10.57 -3.44
C VAL A 155 -11.90 -9.71 -4.71
N THR A 156 -12.88 -9.97 -5.58
CA THR A 156 -13.05 -9.27 -6.86
C THR A 156 -13.43 -7.80 -6.65
N GLU A 157 -14.32 -7.51 -5.70
CA GLU A 157 -14.71 -6.13 -5.36
C GLU A 157 -13.51 -5.35 -4.80
N VAL A 158 -12.75 -5.95 -3.88
CA VAL A 158 -11.55 -5.32 -3.33
C VAL A 158 -10.50 -5.07 -4.43
N ALA A 159 -10.30 -6.03 -5.33
CA ALA A 159 -9.39 -5.89 -6.45
C ALA A 159 -9.82 -4.75 -7.41
N ALA A 160 -11.11 -4.68 -7.75
CA ALA A 160 -11.65 -3.68 -8.65
C ALA A 160 -11.63 -2.26 -8.05
N ASP A 161 -12.08 -2.12 -6.80
CA ASP A 161 -12.27 -0.82 -6.16
C ASP A 161 -10.95 -0.22 -5.67
N LEU A 162 -10.02 -1.06 -5.17
CA LEU A 162 -8.68 -0.61 -4.75
C LEU A 162 -7.62 -0.69 -5.87
N ASN A 163 -8.01 -1.13 -7.07
CA ASN A 163 -7.12 -1.32 -8.22
C ASN A 163 -5.90 -2.20 -7.86
N LEU A 164 -6.18 -3.34 -7.21
CA LEU A 164 -5.20 -4.34 -6.81
C LEU A 164 -5.28 -5.55 -7.74
N GLU A 165 -4.17 -6.27 -7.89
CA GLU A 165 -4.19 -7.58 -8.53
C GLU A 165 -4.97 -8.58 -7.66
N LEU A 166 -5.69 -9.52 -8.27
CA LEU A 166 -6.50 -10.53 -7.55
C LEU A 166 -5.70 -11.26 -6.44
N PRO A 167 -4.49 -11.79 -6.69
CA PRO A 167 -3.72 -12.46 -5.64
C PRO A 167 -3.30 -11.52 -4.50
N ALA A 168 -3.13 -10.23 -4.79
CA ALA A 168 -2.80 -9.24 -3.78
C ALA A 168 -4.01 -8.94 -2.89
N ALA A 169 -5.19 -8.76 -3.49
CA ALA A 169 -6.45 -8.55 -2.77
C ALA A 169 -6.78 -9.75 -1.86
N GLU A 170 -6.67 -10.97 -2.39
CA GLU A 170 -6.87 -12.21 -1.62
C GLU A 170 -5.91 -12.27 -0.43
N LYS A 171 -4.60 -12.06 -0.67
CA LYS A 171 -3.61 -12.08 0.40
C LYS A 171 -3.89 -11.03 1.49
N ILE A 172 -4.37 -9.84 1.11
CA ILE A 172 -4.72 -8.80 2.07
C ILE A 172 -5.92 -9.25 2.92
N LEU A 173 -7.00 -9.72 2.30
CA LEU A 173 -8.20 -10.17 3.00
C LEU A 173 -7.90 -11.35 3.92
N THR A 174 -7.17 -12.37 3.43
CA THR A 174 -6.73 -13.51 4.24
C THR A 174 -5.80 -13.08 5.38
N SER A 175 -4.97 -12.05 5.21
CA SER A 175 -4.14 -11.53 6.32
C SER A 175 -4.92 -10.75 7.38
N MET A 176 -6.16 -10.35 7.07
CA MET A 176 -7.07 -9.67 7.99
C MET A 176 -8.02 -10.65 8.69
N ASP A 177 -8.18 -11.86 8.14
CA ASP A 177 -9.00 -12.93 8.72
C ASP A 177 -8.36 -13.46 10.01
N ASP A 178 -8.89 -13.00 11.13
CA ASP A 178 -8.54 -13.48 12.48
C ASP A 178 -9.65 -14.35 13.07
N GLY A 179 -10.70 -14.66 12.30
CA GLY A 179 -11.87 -15.43 12.72
C GLY A 179 -12.86 -14.65 13.60
N PHE A 180 -12.58 -13.39 13.97
CA PHE A 180 -13.44 -12.60 14.87
C PHE A 180 -13.89 -11.28 14.25
N ARG A 181 -12.94 -10.49 13.73
CA ARG A 181 -13.17 -9.17 13.13
C ARG A 181 -13.43 -9.25 11.64
N VAL A 182 -12.77 -10.19 10.99
CA VAL A 182 -13.00 -10.57 9.60
C VAL A 182 -13.12 -12.08 9.57
N ARG A 183 -14.13 -12.58 8.85
CA ARG A 183 -14.36 -14.02 8.67
C ARG A 183 -14.52 -14.32 7.20
N SER A 184 -13.80 -15.32 6.71
CA SER A 184 -14.10 -15.90 5.41
C SER A 184 -15.24 -16.91 5.51
N ASP A 185 -16.20 -16.83 4.60
CA ASP A 185 -17.27 -17.81 4.47
C ASP A 185 -17.59 -18.02 2.98
N ILE A 186 -18.13 -19.20 2.67
CA ILE A 186 -18.48 -19.60 1.32
C ILE A 186 -19.99 -19.60 1.21
N SER A 187 -20.51 -18.75 0.33
CA SER A 187 -21.94 -18.71 0.07
C SER A 187 -22.45 -20.05 -0.46
N PRO A 188 -23.75 -20.36 -0.33
CA PRO A 188 -24.35 -21.55 -0.92
C PRO A 188 -24.12 -21.66 -2.44
N GLN A 189 -23.81 -20.55 -3.10
CA GLN A 189 -23.51 -20.46 -4.53
C GLN A 189 -22.01 -20.67 -4.84
N GLY A 190 -21.18 -20.96 -3.85
CA GLY A 190 -19.74 -21.22 -4.01
C GLY A 190 -18.86 -19.98 -4.12
N VAL A 191 -19.38 -18.79 -3.79
CA VAL A 191 -18.61 -17.54 -3.78
C VAL A 191 -18.00 -17.31 -2.40
N LEU A 192 -16.67 -17.16 -2.33
CA LEU A 192 -15.94 -16.75 -1.13
C LEU A 192 -16.18 -15.26 -0.86
N TYR A 193 -16.75 -14.95 0.30
CA TYR A 193 -16.89 -13.59 0.80
C TYR A 193 -16.25 -13.46 2.18
N TYR A 194 -15.90 -12.22 2.51
CA TYR A 194 -15.34 -11.84 3.79
C TYR A 194 -16.36 -10.97 4.51
N GLU A 195 -16.77 -11.41 5.69
CA GLU A 195 -17.70 -10.73 6.57
C GLU A 195 -16.95 -9.88 7.59
N PHE A 196 -17.44 -8.66 7.85
CA PHE A 196 -16.95 -7.72 8.85
C PHE A 196 -18.03 -7.53 9.92
N PRO A 197 -18.12 -8.41 10.95
CA PRO A 197 -19.23 -8.43 11.89
C PRO A 197 -19.46 -7.09 12.62
N GLU A 198 -18.38 -6.37 12.96
CA GLU A 198 -18.46 -5.06 13.63
C GLU A 198 -19.20 -3.99 12.79
N ILE A 199 -19.06 -4.06 11.46
CA ILE A 199 -19.71 -3.14 10.52
C ILE A 199 -21.19 -3.50 10.35
N LEU A 200 -21.47 -4.79 10.20
CA LEU A 200 -22.84 -5.32 10.10
C LEU A 200 -23.67 -5.00 11.36
N HIS A 201 -23.11 -5.21 12.54
CA HIS A 201 -23.80 -4.91 13.80
C HIS A 201 -24.06 -3.42 13.98
N ARG A 202 -23.14 -2.54 13.55
CA ARG A 202 -23.35 -1.09 13.60
C ARG A 202 -24.51 -0.65 12.71
N ALA A 203 -24.65 -1.21 11.51
CA ALA A 203 -25.75 -0.89 10.61
C ALA A 203 -27.11 -1.33 11.21
N GLY A 204 -27.15 -2.47 11.92
CA GLY A 204 -28.34 -2.93 12.64
C GLY A 204 -28.76 -2.01 13.79
N LEU A 205 -27.80 -1.44 14.53
CA LEU A 205 -28.05 -0.50 15.62
C LEU A 205 -28.47 0.90 15.16
N ALA A 206 -28.15 1.29 13.92
CA ALA A 206 -28.61 2.55 13.33
C ALA A 206 -30.05 2.47 12.79
N SER A 207 -30.65 1.28 12.75
CA SER A 207 -31.97 1.03 12.15
C SER A 207 -33.17 0.79 13.10
N PRO A 208 -33.13 0.98 14.45
CA PRO A 208 -34.33 0.75 15.29
C PRO A 208 -35.28 1.96 15.44
N GLU A 209 -34.96 3.16 14.94
CA GLU A 209 -35.76 4.39 15.24
C GLU A 209 -36.84 4.81 14.22
N LEU A 210 -37.19 3.98 13.22
CA LEU A 210 -38.31 4.29 12.31
C LEU A 210 -39.50 3.33 12.40
N SER A 211 -39.53 2.44 13.40
CA SER A 211 -40.65 1.52 13.62
C SER A 211 -40.79 1.15 15.09
N GLY A 212 -41.37 2.03 15.90
CA GLY A 212 -41.72 1.66 17.27
C GLY A 212 -42.11 2.86 18.12
N GLY A 213 -43.35 3.32 17.97
CA GLY A 213 -43.92 4.36 18.81
C GLY A 213 -43.78 4.01 20.29
N PHE A 214 -43.05 4.85 21.03
CA PHE A 214 -43.19 4.95 22.47
C PHE A 214 -44.55 5.56 22.77
N GLY A 215 -45.55 4.71 22.99
CA GLY A 215 -46.76 5.10 23.71
C GLY A 215 -46.40 5.27 25.19
N PRO A 216 -46.71 6.40 25.85
CA PRO A 216 -46.46 6.54 27.27
C PRO A 216 -47.37 5.58 28.03
N ALA A 217 -46.76 4.66 28.79
CA ALA A 217 -47.45 3.78 29.71
C ALA A 217 -48.19 4.63 30.76
N ALA A 218 -49.52 4.54 30.75
CA ALA A 218 -50.37 5.13 31.77
C ALA A 218 -50.09 4.42 33.11
N LEU A 219 -49.65 5.19 34.10
CA LEU A 219 -49.62 4.81 35.50
C LEU A 219 -51.06 4.64 36.00
N GLU A 220 -51.47 3.40 36.31
CA GLU A 220 -52.66 3.16 37.13
C GLU A 220 -52.32 3.35 38.63
N PRO A 221 -53.14 4.09 39.41
CA PRO A 221 -52.95 4.21 40.84
C PRO A 221 -53.85 3.23 41.64
N GLY A 222 -53.20 2.45 42.51
CA GLY A 222 -53.63 2.14 43.89
C GLY A 222 -54.94 1.37 44.17
N SER A 223 -54.83 0.24 44.88
CA SER A 223 -55.57 -0.05 46.12
C SER A 223 -55.26 -1.47 46.64
N PRO A 224 -54.86 -1.63 47.91
CA PRO A 224 -55.15 -2.85 48.65
C PRO A 224 -55.97 -2.48 49.89
N ASP A 225 -57.29 -2.65 49.81
CA ASP A 225 -58.16 -2.73 50.98
C ASP A 225 -59.22 -3.81 50.74
N ARG A 226 -59.08 -4.95 51.42
CA ARG A 226 -60.21 -5.69 52.00
C ARG A 226 -59.73 -6.75 52.98
N ALA A 227 -60.10 -6.50 54.23
CA ALA A 227 -60.41 -7.54 55.20
C ALA A 227 -61.53 -8.44 54.67
N ASP A 228 -61.42 -9.73 54.94
CA ASP A 228 -62.36 -10.52 55.76
C ASP A 228 -61.68 -11.83 56.18
#